data_AF-A0A848S1J7-F1
#
_entry.id   AF-A0A848S1J7-F1
#
_cell.length_a   1.000
_cell.length_b   1.000
_cell.length_c   1.000
_cell.angle_alpha   90.00
_cell.angle_beta   90.00
_cell.angle_gamma   90.00
#
_symmetry.space_group_name_H-M   'P 1'
#
loop_
_entity.id
_entity.type
_entity.pdbx_description
1 polymer ?
#
loop_
_entity_poly.entity_id
_entity_poly.type
_entity_poly.pdbx_seq_one_letter_code
_entity_poly.pdbx_strand_id
1 'polypeptide(L)'
;MNENSSLSVAAGTVIRPAVDYARHTVFSDPGDQRDWLADAPRTVAGIRRLAGTLIFHYRASGDPTALGFGPERLDEIDLRYADAILGRARRLQPGSITAPRGDLQSVLGCCRDFTLVFVAMARELGVPTRMRIGFGGYLIAGWWLDHVIAEVWDAAAERWTLVEPQMPDGFPDQQIGAPLDLLDVPRDRFLVGADAWRAARTGVIDAERFVVDPSNLIVFLRSWPYLAHNLVMDLAAVNGREPLLWDAWGELERFTDSSVETAELSAADFAALDDIAAALAEAMEPHVDPQASAVRAADVSNASGLGMPDTVLTLSPYGRPPRRTALRTASTPG
;
A
#
# COMPACT_ATOMS: atom_id res chain seq x y z
N MET A 1 -18.35 25.07 25.54
CA MET A 1 -17.15 25.53 24.83
C MET A 1 -16.46 24.27 24.36
N ASN A 2 -16.79 23.85 23.14
CA ASN A 2 -16.21 22.66 22.53
C ASN A 2 -14.99 23.16 21.76
N GLU A 3 -13.80 22.85 22.26
CA GLU A 3 -12.59 22.98 21.44
C GLU A 3 -12.70 21.94 20.33
N ASN A 4 -12.93 22.42 19.11
CA ASN A 4 -12.81 21.64 17.89
C ASN A 4 -11.35 21.16 17.80
N SER A 5 -11.12 19.88 18.11
CA SER A 5 -9.88 19.21 17.75
C SER A 5 -9.88 19.04 16.22
N SER A 6 -9.21 19.96 15.53
CA SER A 6 -8.75 19.75 14.15
C SER A 6 -7.72 18.62 14.13
N LEU A 7 -7.47 17.98 12.97
CA LEU A 7 -6.27 17.16 12.74
C LEU A 7 -5.04 17.91 13.29
N SER A 8 -4.58 17.52 14.48
CA SER A 8 -3.58 18.25 15.24
C SER A 8 -2.25 17.54 15.06
N VAL A 9 -1.26 18.29 14.60
CA VAL A 9 0.11 17.81 14.44
C VAL A 9 0.64 17.40 15.82
N ALA A 10 0.91 16.10 16.03
CA ALA A 10 1.67 15.67 17.19
C ALA A 10 3.06 16.35 17.16
N ALA A 11 3.48 16.89 18.30
CA ALA A 11 4.72 17.67 18.42
C ALA A 11 5.93 16.93 17.84
N GLY A 12 6.45 17.45 16.72
CA GLY A 12 7.65 16.99 16.03
C GLY A 12 7.41 16.67 14.56
N THR A 13 7.21 17.69 13.71
CA THR A 13 7.16 17.50 12.26
C THR A 13 8.49 16.91 11.79
N VAL A 14 8.47 15.63 11.42
CA VAL A 14 9.65 14.97 10.86
C VAL A 14 9.77 15.41 9.40
N ILE A 15 10.61 16.40 9.15
CA ILE A 15 10.94 16.84 7.79
C ILE A 15 11.70 15.72 7.08
N ARG A 16 11.19 15.26 5.94
CA ARG A 16 11.84 14.22 5.13
C ARG A 16 12.22 14.76 3.75
N PRO A 17 13.40 14.36 3.22
CA PRO A 17 13.78 14.70 1.86
C PRO A 17 12.96 13.89 0.84
N ALA A 18 12.91 14.39 -0.40
CA ALA A 18 12.37 13.67 -1.53
C ALA A 18 13.09 12.32 -1.73
N VAL A 19 12.32 11.30 -2.13
CA VAL A 19 12.85 9.96 -2.41
C VAL A 19 13.30 9.83 -3.86
N ASP A 20 14.28 8.96 -4.11
CA ASP A 20 14.59 8.49 -5.47
C ASP A 20 13.80 7.21 -5.73
N TYR A 21 12.78 7.28 -6.59
CA TYR A 21 11.90 6.13 -6.87
C TYR A 21 12.61 4.95 -7.55
N ALA A 22 13.82 5.15 -8.10
CA ALA A 22 14.63 4.07 -8.66
C ALA A 22 15.53 3.38 -7.61
N ARG A 23 15.65 3.94 -6.39
CA ARG A 23 16.47 3.38 -5.31
C ARG A 23 15.61 2.74 -4.22
N HIS A 24 16.21 1.76 -3.55
CA HIS A 24 15.57 1.12 -2.42
C HIS A 24 15.39 2.08 -1.25
N THR A 25 14.20 2.06 -0.69
CA THR A 25 13.91 2.49 0.67
C THR A 25 14.36 1.40 1.64
N VAL A 26 14.40 1.70 2.93
CA VAL A 26 14.62 0.69 3.99
C VAL A 26 13.60 -0.46 3.94
N PHE A 27 12.40 -0.19 3.41
CA PHE A 27 11.31 -1.16 3.28
C PHE A 27 11.48 -2.09 2.09
N SER A 28 11.98 -1.57 0.97
CA SER A 28 12.12 -2.29 -0.29
C SER A 28 13.52 -2.86 -0.53
N ASP A 29 14.50 -2.58 0.34
CA ASP A 29 15.84 -3.16 0.24
C ASP A 29 15.77 -4.68 0.49
N PRO A 30 16.18 -5.51 -0.49
CA PRO A 30 16.17 -6.97 -0.33
C PRO A 30 17.31 -7.49 0.56
N GLY A 31 18.28 -6.65 0.96
CA GLY A 31 19.38 -7.02 1.86
C GLY A 31 20.15 -8.25 1.36
N ASP A 32 20.29 -9.25 2.22
CA ASP A 32 21.00 -10.51 1.91
C ASP A 32 20.30 -11.37 0.84
N GLN A 33 19.12 -10.97 0.35
CA GLN A 33 18.38 -11.70 -0.69
C GLN A 33 18.72 -11.23 -2.12
N ARG A 34 19.64 -10.28 -2.30
CA ARG A 34 20.04 -9.78 -3.63
C ARG A 34 20.57 -10.87 -4.55
N ASP A 35 21.34 -11.82 -4.01
CA ASP A 35 21.84 -12.98 -4.77
C ASP A 35 20.69 -13.84 -5.33
N TRP A 36 19.61 -13.96 -4.56
CA TRP A 36 18.44 -14.73 -4.93
C TRP A 36 17.61 -14.06 -6.01
N LEU A 37 17.58 -12.73 -6.02
CA LEU A 37 16.93 -11.93 -7.07
C LEU A 37 17.69 -11.97 -8.40
N ALA A 38 18.94 -12.45 -8.45
CA ALA A 38 19.72 -12.52 -9.69
C ALA A 38 19.06 -13.41 -10.76
N ASP A 39 18.30 -14.42 -10.34
CA ASP A 39 17.54 -15.31 -11.22
C ASP A 39 16.17 -14.73 -11.63
N ALA A 40 15.76 -13.59 -11.07
CA ALA A 40 14.47 -13.00 -11.38
C ALA A 40 14.41 -12.50 -12.84
N PRO A 41 13.22 -12.51 -13.47
CA PRO A 41 13.04 -11.91 -14.78
C PRO A 41 13.49 -10.44 -14.80
N ARG A 42 14.01 -9.98 -15.94
CA ARG A 42 14.53 -8.61 -16.11
C ARG A 42 13.54 -7.66 -16.80
N THR A 43 12.26 -8.02 -16.82
CA THR A 43 11.18 -7.21 -17.42
C THR A 43 10.08 -6.96 -16.39
N VAL A 44 9.40 -5.82 -16.48
CA VAL A 44 8.26 -5.46 -15.62
C VAL A 44 7.21 -6.57 -15.60
N ALA A 45 6.82 -7.08 -16.77
CA ALA A 45 5.87 -8.19 -16.89
C ALA A 45 6.35 -9.48 -16.20
N GLY A 46 7.65 -9.78 -16.30
CA GLY A 46 8.23 -10.97 -15.68
C GLY A 46 8.29 -10.88 -14.16
N ILE A 47 8.75 -9.75 -13.60
CA ILE A 47 8.81 -9.56 -12.15
C ILE A 47 7.41 -9.46 -11.54
N ARG A 48 6.44 -8.91 -12.28
CA ARG A 48 5.02 -8.88 -11.91
C ARG A 48 4.46 -10.29 -11.73
N ARG A 49 4.65 -11.15 -12.73
CA ARG A 49 4.24 -12.57 -12.61
C ARG A 49 4.95 -13.27 -11.45
N LEU A 50 6.25 -13.00 -11.27
CA LEU A 50 7.01 -13.60 -10.17
C LEU A 50 6.48 -13.18 -8.80
N ALA A 51 6.22 -11.88 -8.60
CA ALA A 51 5.62 -11.37 -7.36
C ALA A 51 4.28 -12.07 -7.03
N GLY A 52 3.45 -12.29 -8.04
CA GLY A 52 2.18 -13.04 -7.96
C GLY A 52 2.31 -14.50 -7.49
N THR A 53 3.52 -15.06 -7.41
CA THR A 53 3.76 -16.44 -6.95
C THR A 53 4.42 -16.54 -5.57
N LEU A 54 4.87 -15.42 -5.00
CA LEU A 54 5.65 -15.42 -3.75
C LEU A 54 4.79 -15.24 -2.51
N ILE A 55 3.60 -14.65 -2.66
CA ILE A 55 2.71 -14.27 -1.57
C ILE A 55 1.38 -15.03 -1.73
N PHE A 56 0.80 -15.43 -0.60
CA PHE A 56 -0.56 -15.94 -0.50
C PHE A 56 -1.41 -14.90 0.23
N HIS A 57 -2.52 -14.47 -0.38
CA HIS A 57 -3.33 -13.39 0.18
C HIS A 57 -4.23 -13.89 1.32
N TYR A 58 -3.92 -13.50 2.55
CA TYR A 58 -4.54 -14.08 3.75
C TYR A 58 -6.06 -13.85 3.90
N ARG A 59 -6.62 -12.78 3.28
CA ARG A 59 -8.09 -12.56 3.20
C ARG A 59 -8.71 -13.09 1.92
N ALA A 60 -8.19 -12.65 0.76
CA ALA A 60 -8.79 -12.90 -0.55
C ALA A 60 -8.65 -14.35 -1.05
N SER A 61 -7.68 -15.13 -0.55
CA SER A 61 -7.43 -16.50 -1.00
C SER A 61 -8.04 -17.58 -0.08
N GLY A 62 -8.84 -17.18 0.90
CA GLY A 62 -9.48 -18.08 1.88
C GLY A 62 -8.76 -18.10 3.24
N ASP A 63 -9.41 -18.69 4.26
CA ASP A 63 -8.85 -18.80 5.62
C ASP A 63 -7.56 -19.65 5.62
N PRO A 64 -6.40 -19.05 5.96
CA PRO A 64 -5.13 -19.78 6.00
C PRO A 64 -5.18 -21.02 6.89
N THR A 65 -5.88 -20.96 8.03
CA THR A 65 -5.94 -22.10 8.97
C THR A 65 -6.70 -23.26 8.34
N ALA A 66 -7.83 -22.98 7.69
CA ALA A 66 -8.62 -23.99 6.98
C ALA A 66 -7.87 -24.61 5.79
N LEU A 67 -6.92 -23.87 5.20
CA LEU A 67 -6.09 -24.29 4.07
C LEU A 67 -4.78 -24.99 4.50
N GLY A 68 -4.59 -25.23 5.80
CA GLY A 68 -3.46 -26.02 6.31
C GLY A 68 -2.19 -25.23 6.61
N PHE A 69 -2.27 -23.89 6.65
CA PHE A 69 -1.17 -23.08 7.18
C PHE A 69 -1.10 -23.27 8.70
N GLY A 70 0.10 -23.56 9.21
CA GLY A 70 0.35 -23.63 10.66
C GLY A 70 0.04 -22.30 11.35
N PRO A 71 -0.48 -22.31 12.59
CA PRO A 71 -0.88 -21.08 13.29
C PRO A 71 0.28 -20.09 13.51
N GLU A 72 1.51 -20.58 13.63
CA GLU A 72 2.72 -19.77 13.73
C GLU A 72 2.98 -18.94 12.46
N ARG A 73 2.47 -19.38 11.30
CA ARG A 73 2.65 -18.66 10.04
C ARG A 73 1.85 -17.38 9.97
N LEU A 74 0.85 -17.19 10.84
CA LEU A 74 0.11 -15.91 10.93
C LEU A 74 1.04 -14.74 11.32
N ASP A 75 2.20 -15.01 11.92
CA ASP A 75 3.23 -13.99 12.17
C ASP A 75 3.85 -13.43 10.88
N GLU A 76 3.77 -14.17 9.77
CA GLU A 76 4.29 -13.71 8.47
C GLU A 76 3.52 -12.50 7.94
N ILE A 77 2.27 -12.35 8.35
CA ILE A 77 1.38 -11.29 7.88
C ILE A 77 1.91 -9.93 8.35
N ASP A 78 2.56 -9.88 9.52
CA ASP A 78 3.24 -8.69 10.06
C ASP A 78 4.67 -8.47 9.46
N LEU A 79 5.11 -9.26 8.48
CA LEU A 79 6.40 -9.02 7.82
C LEU A 79 6.34 -7.73 7.02
N ARG A 80 7.27 -6.83 7.34
CA ARG A 80 7.23 -5.45 6.84
C ARG A 80 8.22 -5.15 5.73
N TYR A 81 9.36 -5.82 5.73
CA TYR A 81 10.51 -5.45 4.90
C TYR A 81 10.74 -6.50 3.81
N ALA A 82 11.17 -6.06 2.63
CA ALA A 82 11.38 -6.92 1.48
C ALA A 82 12.41 -8.01 1.76
N ASP A 83 13.53 -7.72 2.44
CA ASP A 83 14.51 -8.71 2.91
C ASP A 83 13.87 -9.82 3.76
N ALA A 84 12.95 -9.45 4.66
CA ALA A 84 12.29 -10.39 5.56
C ALA A 84 11.26 -11.27 4.82
N ILE A 85 10.47 -10.66 3.93
CA ILE A 85 9.49 -11.36 3.09
C ILE A 85 10.20 -12.31 2.12
N LEU A 86 11.18 -11.82 1.36
CA LEU A 86 11.97 -12.61 0.42
C LEU A 86 12.75 -13.71 1.15
N GLY A 87 13.37 -13.40 2.29
CA GLY A 87 14.07 -14.39 3.10
C GLY A 87 13.13 -15.49 3.61
N ARG A 88 11.88 -15.16 3.95
CA ARG A 88 10.86 -16.17 4.30
C ARG A 88 10.49 -17.02 3.09
N ALA A 89 10.24 -16.40 1.94
CA ALA A 89 9.93 -17.11 0.69
C ALA A 89 11.04 -18.10 0.29
N ARG A 90 12.32 -17.68 0.40
CA ARG A 90 13.48 -18.54 0.13
C ARG A 90 13.60 -19.72 1.10
N ARG A 91 13.25 -19.53 2.39
CA ARG A 91 13.24 -20.63 3.36
C ARG A 91 12.10 -21.63 3.13
N LEU A 92 10.93 -21.14 2.69
CA LEU A 92 9.77 -21.99 2.38
C LEU A 92 9.99 -22.87 1.14
N GLN A 93 10.72 -22.36 0.15
CA GLN A 93 11.13 -23.10 -1.04
C GLN A 93 12.56 -22.68 -1.42
N PRO A 94 13.56 -23.42 -0.94
CA PRO A 94 14.97 -23.19 -1.31
C PRO A 94 15.21 -23.43 -2.80
N GLY A 95 16.23 -22.79 -3.36
CA GLY A 95 16.59 -22.86 -4.78
C GLY A 95 16.32 -21.55 -5.50
N SER A 96 16.06 -21.61 -6.81
CA SER A 96 15.81 -20.42 -7.63
C SER A 96 14.50 -19.73 -7.23
N ILE A 97 14.46 -18.40 -7.30
CA ILE A 97 13.26 -17.62 -6.99
C ILE A 97 12.08 -17.97 -7.91
N THR A 98 12.38 -18.37 -9.15
CA THR A 98 11.39 -18.74 -10.17
C THR A 98 10.92 -20.20 -10.07
N ALA A 99 11.38 -20.96 -9.08
CA ALA A 99 10.92 -22.32 -8.88
C ALA A 99 9.40 -22.32 -8.59
N PRO A 100 8.61 -23.25 -9.16
CA PRO A 100 7.19 -23.35 -8.87
C PRO A 100 6.91 -23.49 -7.38
N ARG A 101 5.85 -22.81 -6.91
CA ARG A 101 5.39 -22.80 -5.52
C ARG A 101 3.93 -23.23 -5.46
N GLY A 102 3.61 -24.07 -4.48
CA GLY A 102 2.23 -24.21 -4.03
C GLY A 102 1.88 -23.15 -2.99
N ASP A 103 0.61 -23.07 -2.61
CA ASP A 103 0.12 -22.09 -1.64
C ASP A 103 0.89 -22.16 -0.31
N LEU A 104 1.15 -23.38 0.20
CA LEU A 104 1.90 -23.58 1.44
C LEU A 104 3.39 -23.20 1.34
N GLN A 105 3.93 -22.98 0.15
CA GLN A 105 5.30 -22.50 -0.08
C GLN A 105 5.37 -20.98 -0.35
N SER A 106 4.23 -20.30 -0.33
CA SER A 106 4.10 -18.85 -0.47
C SER A 106 4.01 -18.19 0.90
N VAL A 107 4.50 -16.96 1.06
CA VAL A 107 4.46 -16.21 2.32
C VAL A 107 3.04 -15.71 2.57
N LEU A 108 2.50 -15.83 3.78
CA LEU A 108 1.22 -15.20 4.10
C LEU A 108 1.38 -13.67 4.13
N GLY A 109 0.58 -12.98 3.34
CA GLY A 109 0.59 -11.52 3.22
C GLY A 109 -0.68 -11.00 2.55
N CYS A 110 -0.65 -9.78 2.04
CA CYS A 110 -1.78 -9.16 1.34
C CYS A 110 -1.32 -8.40 0.09
N CYS A 111 -2.23 -7.71 -0.60
CA CYS A 111 -1.97 -6.89 -1.79
C CYS A 111 -0.72 -5.98 -1.65
N ARG A 112 -0.50 -5.43 -0.45
CA ARG A 112 0.68 -4.66 -0.10
C ARG A 112 1.99 -5.42 -0.27
N ASP A 113 2.04 -6.69 0.09
CA ASP A 113 3.26 -7.49 0.08
C ASP A 113 3.62 -7.98 -1.32
N PHE A 114 2.60 -8.33 -2.14
CA PHE A 114 2.81 -8.53 -3.59
C PHE A 114 3.44 -7.28 -4.21
N THR A 115 2.89 -6.12 -3.87
CA THR A 115 3.38 -4.83 -4.37
C THR A 115 4.78 -4.49 -3.87
N LEU A 116 5.08 -4.69 -2.58
CA LEU A 116 6.42 -4.39 -2.06
C LEU A 116 7.48 -5.27 -2.73
N VAL A 117 7.20 -6.56 -2.89
CA VAL A 117 8.13 -7.49 -3.55
C VAL A 117 8.32 -7.11 -5.02
N PHE A 118 7.26 -6.72 -5.73
CA PHE A 118 7.36 -6.17 -7.08
C PHE A 118 8.20 -4.88 -7.12
N VAL A 119 7.95 -3.91 -6.23
CA VAL A 119 8.69 -2.65 -6.13
C VAL A 119 10.18 -2.90 -5.87
N ALA A 120 10.51 -3.83 -4.97
CA ALA A 120 11.89 -4.22 -4.70
C ALA A 120 12.58 -4.75 -5.96
N MET A 121 11.94 -5.67 -6.69
CA MET A 121 12.49 -6.20 -7.94
C MET A 121 12.60 -5.13 -9.04
N ALA A 122 11.63 -4.22 -9.16
CA ALA A 122 11.68 -3.15 -10.16
C ALA A 122 12.84 -2.16 -9.88
N ARG A 123 13.11 -1.86 -8.61
CA ARG A 123 14.24 -1.02 -8.18
C ARG A 123 15.60 -1.71 -8.39
N GLU A 124 15.69 -3.04 -8.30
CA GLU A 124 16.88 -3.81 -8.75
C GLU A 124 17.15 -3.68 -10.26
N LEU A 125 16.12 -3.37 -11.05
CA LEU A 125 16.25 -3.05 -12.47
C LEU A 125 16.57 -1.56 -12.73
N GLY A 126 16.59 -0.74 -11.67
CA GLY A 126 16.74 0.72 -11.77
C GLY A 126 15.52 1.43 -12.35
N VAL A 127 14.35 0.78 -12.35
CA VAL A 127 13.10 1.36 -12.88
C VAL A 127 12.43 2.19 -11.78
N PRO A 128 12.19 3.52 -11.99
CA PRO A 128 11.48 4.33 -11.02
C PRO A 128 10.09 3.75 -10.74
N THR A 129 9.88 3.34 -9.49
CA THR A 129 8.67 2.62 -9.07
C THR A 129 8.26 3.08 -7.68
N ARG A 130 6.95 3.22 -7.45
CA ARG A 130 6.37 3.53 -6.14
C ARG A 130 5.15 2.68 -5.85
N MET A 131 4.91 2.40 -4.57
CA MET A 131 3.68 1.78 -4.11
C MET A 131 2.56 2.83 -4.10
N ARG A 132 1.36 2.44 -4.50
CA ARG A 132 0.14 3.25 -4.37
C ARG A 132 -0.90 2.50 -3.58
N ILE A 133 -1.52 3.20 -2.63
CA ILE A 133 -2.56 2.69 -1.75
C ILE A 133 -3.87 3.37 -2.11
N GLY A 134 -4.95 2.60 -2.21
CA GLY A 134 -6.22 3.08 -2.69
C GLY A 134 -7.23 1.96 -2.85
N PHE A 135 -7.99 2.00 -3.94
CA PHE A 135 -9.15 1.14 -4.11
C PHE A 135 -9.27 0.55 -5.52
N GLY A 136 -9.38 -0.77 -5.59
CA GLY A 136 -9.66 -1.52 -6.81
C GLY A 136 -11.16 -1.65 -7.07
N GLY A 137 -11.65 -1.03 -8.14
CA GLY A 137 -13.02 -1.14 -8.65
C GLY A 137 -13.25 -2.34 -9.58
N TYR A 138 -12.24 -3.20 -9.75
CA TYR A 138 -12.26 -4.38 -10.63
C TYR A 138 -12.33 -5.71 -9.87
N LEU A 139 -12.30 -5.67 -8.53
CA LEU A 139 -12.23 -6.88 -7.69
C LEU A 139 -13.61 -7.46 -7.39
N ILE A 140 -14.60 -6.60 -7.12
CA ILE A 140 -16.00 -7.00 -6.91
C ILE A 140 -16.89 -5.93 -7.55
N ALA A 141 -17.80 -6.35 -8.42
CA ALA A 141 -18.72 -5.45 -9.11
C ALA A 141 -19.51 -4.58 -8.11
N GLY A 142 -19.53 -3.27 -8.35
CA GLY A 142 -20.25 -2.29 -7.54
C GLY A 142 -19.51 -1.80 -6.29
N TRP A 143 -18.34 -2.34 -5.99
CA TRP A 143 -17.55 -1.99 -4.80
C TRP A 143 -16.16 -1.48 -5.16
N TRP A 144 -15.60 -0.68 -4.27
CA TRP A 144 -14.23 -0.18 -4.32
C TRP A 144 -13.48 -0.78 -3.13
N LEU A 145 -12.71 -1.84 -3.40
CA LEU A 145 -12.06 -2.61 -2.34
C LEU A 145 -10.68 -2.03 -2.04
N ASP A 146 -10.33 -1.95 -0.76
CA ASP A 146 -8.97 -1.69 -0.30
C ASP A 146 -7.97 -2.48 -1.14
N HIS A 147 -7.02 -1.77 -1.74
CA HIS A 147 -6.04 -2.43 -2.57
C HIS A 147 -4.76 -1.63 -2.73
N VAL A 148 -3.68 -2.36 -3.02
CA VAL A 148 -2.34 -1.78 -3.18
C VAL A 148 -1.76 -2.32 -4.47
N ILE A 149 -1.33 -1.40 -5.33
CA ILE A 149 -0.65 -1.71 -6.59
C ILE A 149 0.58 -0.82 -6.76
N ALA A 150 1.35 -1.03 -7.82
CA ALA A 150 2.52 -0.21 -8.12
C ALA A 150 2.22 0.85 -9.18
N GLU A 151 2.90 1.98 -9.11
CA GLU A 151 3.13 2.86 -10.25
C GLU A 151 4.57 2.72 -10.72
N VAL A 152 4.73 2.55 -12.03
CA VAL A 152 6.00 2.37 -12.72
C VAL A 152 6.16 3.49 -13.75
N TRP A 153 7.32 4.14 -13.78
CA TRP A 153 7.60 5.15 -14.80
C TRP A 153 7.89 4.48 -16.15
N ASP A 154 7.01 4.70 -17.12
CA ASP A 154 7.25 4.35 -18.52
C ASP A 154 8.01 5.50 -19.18
N ALA A 155 9.33 5.32 -19.32
CA ALA A 155 10.19 6.32 -19.93
C ALA A 155 9.92 6.52 -21.44
N ALA A 156 9.34 5.53 -22.13
CA ALA A 156 9.01 5.67 -23.55
C ALA A 156 7.72 6.47 -23.75
N ALA A 157 6.75 6.31 -22.84
CA ALA A 157 5.49 7.05 -22.86
C ALA A 157 5.51 8.34 -22.02
N GLU A 158 6.62 8.63 -21.35
CA GLU A 158 6.80 9.77 -20.43
C GLU A 158 5.63 9.91 -19.43
N ARG A 159 5.26 8.79 -18.82
CA ARG A 159 4.18 8.75 -17.83
C ARG A 159 4.32 7.65 -16.79
N TRP A 160 3.66 7.83 -15.66
CA TRP A 160 3.39 6.81 -14.67
C TRP A 160 2.26 5.89 -15.11
N THR A 161 2.54 4.60 -15.06
CA THR A 161 1.63 3.51 -15.41
C THR A 161 1.33 2.66 -14.19
N LEU A 162 0.06 2.30 -13.99
CA LEU A 162 -0.36 1.45 -12.88
C LEU A 162 -0.16 -0.03 -13.22
N VAL A 163 0.51 -0.77 -12.34
CA VAL A 163 0.83 -2.20 -12.52
C VAL A 163 0.26 -2.99 -11.35
N GLU A 164 -0.58 -3.98 -11.66
CA GLU A 164 -1.23 -4.89 -10.71
C GLU A 164 -0.35 -6.13 -10.47
N PRO A 165 0.28 -6.30 -9.30
CA PRO A 165 1.22 -7.39 -9.03
C PRO A 165 0.59 -8.67 -8.45
N GLN A 166 -0.63 -8.61 -7.92
CA GLN A 166 -1.28 -9.73 -7.24
C GLN A 166 -2.05 -10.64 -8.18
N MET A 167 -2.80 -10.08 -9.14
CA MET A 167 -3.75 -10.88 -9.92
C MET A 167 -3.06 -11.89 -10.87
N PRO A 168 -3.68 -13.02 -11.25
CA PRO A 168 -3.10 -13.87 -12.30
C PRO A 168 -3.25 -13.24 -13.69
N ASP A 169 -2.43 -13.67 -14.66
CA ASP A 169 -2.58 -13.26 -16.06
C ASP A 169 -3.99 -13.62 -16.57
N GLY A 170 -4.61 -12.70 -17.31
CA GLY A 170 -5.99 -12.88 -17.81
C GLY A 170 -7.08 -12.65 -16.76
N PHE A 171 -6.75 -12.11 -15.59
CA PHE A 171 -7.74 -11.72 -14.58
C PHE A 171 -8.83 -10.80 -15.18
N PRO A 172 -10.12 -11.15 -15.05
CA PRO A 172 -11.18 -10.31 -15.56
C PRO A 172 -11.51 -9.18 -14.58
N ASP A 173 -11.68 -7.97 -15.11
CA ASP A 173 -12.33 -6.89 -14.39
C ASP A 173 -13.78 -7.31 -14.08
N GLN A 174 -14.10 -7.50 -12.79
CA GLN A 174 -15.41 -7.96 -12.36
C GLN A 174 -16.52 -6.95 -12.64
N GLN A 175 -16.20 -5.67 -12.84
CA GLN A 175 -17.18 -4.62 -13.14
C GLN A 175 -17.68 -4.69 -14.58
N ILE A 176 -16.83 -5.06 -15.54
CA ILE A 176 -17.16 -5.04 -16.97
C ILE A 176 -17.08 -6.41 -17.65
N GLY A 177 -16.51 -7.43 -17.00
CA GLY A 177 -16.40 -8.80 -17.50
C GLY A 177 -15.35 -9.00 -18.61
N ALA A 178 -14.41 -8.07 -18.76
CA ALA A 178 -13.34 -8.14 -19.75
C ALA A 178 -11.97 -8.31 -19.07
N PRO A 179 -10.94 -8.88 -19.75
CA PRO A 179 -9.60 -8.97 -19.19
C PRO A 179 -9.07 -7.58 -18.80
N LEU A 180 -8.56 -7.46 -17.57
CA LEU A 180 -7.90 -6.26 -17.09
C LEU A 180 -6.46 -6.22 -17.62
N ASP A 181 -6.01 -5.06 -18.12
CA ASP A 181 -4.59 -4.87 -18.40
C ASP A 181 -3.84 -4.68 -17.07
N LEU A 182 -3.04 -5.68 -16.71
CA LEU A 182 -2.32 -5.72 -15.43
C LEU A 182 -1.00 -4.94 -15.46
N LEU A 183 -0.58 -4.47 -16.64
CA LEU A 183 0.63 -3.67 -16.83
C LEU A 183 0.32 -2.20 -17.12
N ASP A 184 -0.94 -1.85 -17.38
CA ASP A 184 -1.45 -0.49 -17.50
C ASP A 184 -2.90 -0.44 -17.01
N VAL A 185 -3.09 -0.66 -15.72
CA VAL A 185 -4.41 -0.65 -15.08
C VAL A 185 -5.03 0.72 -15.29
N PRO A 186 -6.26 0.83 -15.84
CA PRO A 186 -6.89 2.12 -16.03
C PRO A 186 -7.09 2.85 -14.70
N ARG A 187 -6.83 4.16 -14.68
CA ARG A 187 -6.93 5.00 -13.46
C ARG A 187 -8.36 5.15 -12.94
N ASP A 188 -9.37 4.85 -13.76
CA ASP A 188 -10.77 4.76 -13.34
C ASP A 188 -11.16 3.34 -12.88
N ARG A 189 -10.21 2.39 -12.83
CA ARG A 189 -10.36 1.05 -12.25
C ARG A 189 -9.58 0.91 -10.95
N PHE A 190 -8.46 1.60 -10.79
CA PHE A 190 -7.78 1.75 -9.50
C PHE A 190 -7.74 3.23 -9.09
N LEU A 191 -8.51 3.59 -8.06
CA LEU A 191 -8.50 4.93 -7.51
C LEU A 191 -7.46 4.99 -6.39
N VAL A 192 -6.39 5.73 -6.62
CA VAL A 192 -5.42 6.07 -5.57
C VAL A 192 -6.10 6.88 -4.45
N GLY A 193 -5.52 6.90 -3.25
CA GLY A 193 -6.15 7.50 -2.06
C GLY A 193 -6.73 8.91 -2.28
N ALA A 194 -5.96 9.79 -2.96
CA ALA A 194 -6.41 11.15 -3.28
C ALA A 194 -7.63 11.19 -4.22
N ASP A 195 -7.65 10.36 -5.25
CA ASP A 195 -8.74 10.34 -6.23
C ASP A 195 -9.99 9.67 -5.67
N ALA A 196 -9.83 8.62 -4.85
CA ALA A 196 -10.93 8.00 -4.12
C ALA A 196 -11.60 9.00 -3.17
N TRP A 197 -10.81 9.73 -2.38
CA TRP A 197 -11.28 10.80 -1.51
C TRP A 197 -12.08 11.84 -2.30
N ARG A 198 -11.49 12.40 -3.37
CA ARG A 198 -12.14 13.43 -4.20
C ARG A 198 -13.42 12.93 -4.87
N ALA A 199 -13.44 11.69 -5.36
CA ALA A 199 -14.62 11.10 -5.98
C ALA A 199 -15.77 10.94 -4.96
N ALA A 200 -15.46 10.55 -3.73
CA ALA A 200 -16.44 10.51 -2.64
C ALA A 200 -16.92 11.91 -2.25
N ARG A 201 -15.99 12.87 -2.09
CA ARG A 201 -16.29 14.26 -1.69
C ARG A 201 -17.19 14.99 -2.69
N THR A 202 -17.03 14.69 -3.97
CA THR A 202 -17.86 15.27 -5.05
C THR A 202 -19.15 14.50 -5.32
N GLY A 203 -19.37 13.36 -4.66
CA GLY A 203 -20.55 12.51 -4.84
C GLY A 203 -20.57 11.72 -6.15
N VAL A 204 -19.46 11.67 -6.88
CA VAL A 204 -19.32 10.83 -8.10
C VAL A 204 -19.40 9.34 -7.72
N ILE A 205 -18.85 8.98 -6.56
CA ILE A 205 -18.95 7.65 -5.98
C ILE A 205 -19.48 7.79 -4.56
N ASP A 206 -20.47 6.98 -4.20
CA ASP A 206 -20.96 6.91 -2.83
C ASP A 206 -19.86 6.39 -1.89
N ALA A 207 -19.58 7.13 -0.81
CA ALA A 207 -18.58 6.78 0.19
C ALA A 207 -18.80 5.36 0.75
N GLU A 208 -20.05 4.92 0.86
CA GLU A 208 -20.40 3.59 1.37
C GLU A 208 -19.91 2.43 0.50
N ARG A 209 -19.46 2.70 -0.73
CA ARG A 209 -18.90 1.69 -1.63
C ARG A 209 -17.42 1.40 -1.38
N PHE A 210 -16.73 2.22 -0.59
CA PHE A 210 -15.32 2.04 -0.24
C PHE A 210 -15.19 1.16 1.01
N VAL A 211 -14.61 -0.03 0.88
CA VAL A 211 -14.58 -1.05 1.94
C VAL A 211 -13.33 -1.92 1.87
N VAL A 212 -12.94 -2.56 2.97
CA VAL A 212 -12.01 -3.71 2.91
C VAL A 212 -12.69 -4.94 2.35
N ASP A 213 -13.92 -5.19 2.81
CA ASP A 213 -14.76 -6.31 2.39
C ASP A 213 -16.23 -5.85 2.53
N PRO A 214 -17.08 -6.04 1.50
CA PRO A 214 -18.50 -5.69 1.56
C PRO A 214 -19.24 -6.29 2.77
N SER A 215 -18.88 -7.50 3.19
CA SER A 215 -19.47 -8.20 4.33
C SER A 215 -19.04 -7.67 5.69
N ASN A 216 -18.04 -6.77 5.75
CA ASN A 216 -17.28 -6.53 6.97
C ASN A 216 -18.00 -5.88 8.16
N LEU A 217 -18.94 -4.96 8.07
CA LEU A 217 -19.59 -4.25 9.20
C LEU A 217 -18.70 -3.47 10.21
N ILE A 218 -17.38 -3.66 10.32
CA ILE A 218 -16.52 -2.85 11.20
C ILE A 218 -16.43 -1.44 10.62
N VAL A 219 -16.93 -0.46 11.39
CA VAL A 219 -17.13 0.94 10.92
C VAL A 219 -15.86 1.57 10.37
N PHE A 220 -14.70 1.38 11.02
CA PHE A 220 -13.46 2.02 10.57
C PHE A 220 -12.87 1.42 9.29
N LEU A 221 -13.33 0.24 8.83
CA LEU A 221 -12.85 -0.47 7.64
C LEU A 221 -13.71 -0.19 6.38
N ARG A 222 -14.46 0.90 6.40
CA ARG A 222 -15.38 1.31 5.34
C ARG A 222 -15.63 2.81 5.33
N SER A 223 -16.19 3.31 4.24
CA SER A 223 -16.66 4.69 4.09
C SER A 223 -15.59 5.73 4.46
N TRP A 224 -16.00 6.89 4.99
CA TRP A 224 -15.13 8.03 5.29
C TRP A 224 -13.89 7.73 6.15
N PRO A 225 -13.97 6.98 7.26
CA PRO A 225 -12.77 6.63 8.04
C PRO A 225 -11.72 5.92 7.19
N TYR A 226 -12.17 5.01 6.32
CA TYR A 226 -11.27 4.17 5.55
C TYR A 226 -10.74 4.86 4.29
N LEU A 227 -11.52 5.77 3.71
CA LEU A 227 -11.05 6.74 2.71
C LEU A 227 -9.94 7.63 3.28
N ALA A 228 -10.13 8.18 4.49
CA ALA A 228 -9.11 8.98 5.16
C ALA A 228 -7.84 8.16 5.47
N HIS A 229 -8.02 6.92 5.96
CA HIS A 229 -6.93 5.97 6.16
C HIS A 229 -6.12 5.78 4.87
N ASN A 230 -6.78 5.36 3.78
CA ASN A 230 -6.10 5.09 2.51
C ASN A 230 -5.40 6.33 1.92
N LEU A 231 -5.97 7.53 2.06
CA LEU A 231 -5.32 8.78 1.65
C LEU A 231 -4.00 9.02 2.40
N VAL A 232 -4.00 8.87 3.72
CA VAL A 232 -2.80 9.07 4.55
C VAL A 232 -1.76 7.98 4.30
N MET A 233 -2.21 6.73 4.09
CA MET A 233 -1.32 5.62 3.74
C MET A 233 -0.69 5.82 2.36
N ASP A 234 -1.43 6.29 1.36
CA ASP A 234 -0.90 6.60 0.03
C ASP A 234 0.13 7.74 0.10
N LEU A 235 -0.15 8.80 0.87
CA LEU A 235 0.81 9.88 1.14
C LEU A 235 2.12 9.36 1.73
N ALA A 236 2.05 8.40 2.67
CA ALA A 236 3.24 7.74 3.20
C ALA A 236 3.96 6.92 2.11
N ALA A 237 3.22 6.11 1.35
CA ALA A 237 3.75 5.22 0.31
C ALA A 237 4.54 5.98 -0.76
N VAL A 238 3.99 7.09 -1.27
CA VAL A 238 4.67 7.92 -2.28
C VAL A 238 5.90 8.65 -1.73
N ASN A 239 6.02 8.77 -0.40
CA ASN A 239 7.19 9.31 0.29
C ASN A 239 8.18 8.21 0.73
N GLY A 240 8.09 7.02 0.15
CA GLY A 240 8.99 5.89 0.42
C GLY A 240 8.81 5.25 1.80
N ARG A 241 7.67 5.50 2.44
CA ARG A 241 7.23 4.81 3.64
C ARG A 241 6.17 3.80 3.23
N GLU A 242 6.53 2.52 3.22
CA GLU A 242 5.68 1.45 2.71
C GLU A 242 5.07 0.71 3.92
N PRO A 243 4.00 1.22 4.58
CA PRO A 243 3.49 0.69 5.84
C PRO A 243 2.82 -0.68 5.68
N LEU A 244 2.54 -1.36 6.79
CA LEU A 244 1.50 -2.39 6.83
C LEU A 244 0.15 -1.68 6.84
N LEU A 245 -0.88 -2.23 6.19
CA LEU A 245 -2.21 -1.61 6.08
C LEU A 245 -2.96 -1.48 7.41
N TRP A 246 -2.40 -2.02 8.49
CA TRP A 246 -2.91 -1.93 9.85
C TRP A 246 -1.93 -1.21 10.79
N ASP A 247 -1.00 -0.43 10.23
CA ASP A 247 -0.32 0.61 10.97
C ASP A 247 -1.22 1.84 11.11
N ALA A 248 -1.06 2.53 12.23
CA ALA A 248 -1.67 3.82 12.50
C ALA A 248 -0.65 4.75 13.17
N TRP A 249 -0.78 6.05 12.91
CA TRP A 249 -0.01 7.09 13.55
C TRP A 249 -0.79 8.39 13.57
N GLY A 250 -0.46 9.25 14.55
CA GLY A 250 -1.13 10.53 14.72
C GLY A 250 -2.64 10.32 14.85
N GLU A 251 -3.40 11.11 14.09
CA GLU A 251 -4.86 11.10 14.13
C GLU A 251 -5.45 9.81 13.55
N LEU A 252 -4.72 9.02 12.76
CA LEU A 252 -5.22 7.73 12.31
C LEU A 252 -5.46 6.76 13.49
N GLU A 253 -4.73 6.92 14.60
CA GLU A 253 -4.89 6.07 15.78
C GLU A 253 -6.30 6.20 16.37
N ARG A 254 -6.94 7.36 16.25
CA ARG A 254 -8.30 7.61 16.77
C ARG A 254 -9.35 6.76 16.08
N PHE A 255 -9.17 6.44 14.79
CA PHE A 255 -10.09 5.60 14.03
C PHE A 255 -9.98 4.12 14.41
N THR A 256 -8.88 3.76 15.08
CA THR A 256 -8.52 2.37 15.38
C THR A 256 -8.84 2.00 16.82
N ASP A 257 -9.20 2.98 17.63
CA ASP A 257 -9.62 2.79 19.00
C ASP A 257 -11.09 2.32 19.05
N SER A 258 -11.27 1.04 19.37
CA SER A 258 -12.59 0.41 19.48
C SER A 258 -13.41 0.89 20.68
N SER A 259 -12.83 1.72 21.57
CA SER A 259 -13.55 2.35 22.68
C SER A 259 -14.32 3.60 22.26
N VAL A 260 -14.08 4.12 21.05
CA VAL A 260 -14.79 5.28 20.51
C VAL A 260 -15.99 4.79 19.69
N GLU A 261 -17.20 5.18 20.10
CA GLU A 261 -18.45 4.75 19.44
C GLU A 261 -18.56 5.22 17.97
N THR A 262 -17.85 6.28 17.58
CA THR A 262 -17.88 6.80 16.22
C THR A 262 -16.46 7.12 15.71
N ALA A 263 -16.08 6.51 14.59
CA ALA A 263 -14.90 6.89 13.81
C ALA A 263 -15.17 8.16 12.97
N GLU A 264 -15.97 9.10 13.48
CA GLU A 264 -16.47 10.25 12.70
C GLU A 264 -15.37 11.26 12.41
N LEU A 265 -15.39 11.81 11.20
CA LEU A 265 -14.55 12.91 10.77
C LEU A 265 -15.22 14.24 11.11
N SER A 266 -14.47 15.14 11.78
CA SER A 266 -14.93 16.51 12.03
C SER A 266 -14.91 17.32 10.72
N ALA A 267 -15.61 18.46 10.70
CA ALA A 267 -15.54 19.38 9.55
C ALA A 267 -14.11 19.89 9.28
N ALA A 268 -13.30 20.02 10.34
CA ALA A 268 -11.88 20.40 10.21
C ALA A 268 -11.05 19.26 9.61
N ASP A 269 -11.35 18.01 9.95
CA ASP A 269 -10.67 16.85 9.36
C ASP A 269 -10.97 16.75 7.87
N PHE A 270 -12.23 16.92 7.49
CA PHE A 270 -12.63 16.97 6.07
C PHE A 270 -11.88 18.06 5.31
N ALA A 271 -11.81 19.28 5.84
CA ALA A 271 -11.11 20.39 5.19
C ALA A 271 -9.61 20.11 4.99
N ALA A 272 -8.93 19.61 6.04
CA ALA A 272 -7.51 19.28 5.94
C ALA A 272 -7.24 18.09 4.99
N LEU A 273 -8.10 17.07 4.98
CA LEU A 273 -8.00 15.95 4.04
C LEU A 273 -8.33 16.37 2.60
N ASP A 274 -9.25 17.33 2.40
CA ASP A 274 -9.53 17.93 1.09
C ASP A 274 -8.27 18.64 0.53
N ASP A 275 -7.58 19.43 1.35
CA ASP A 275 -6.34 20.12 0.95
C ASP A 275 -5.22 19.11 0.62
N ILE A 276 -5.05 18.07 1.44
CA ILE A 276 -4.06 17.01 1.20
C ILE A 276 -4.37 16.24 -0.08
N ALA A 277 -5.63 15.85 -0.29
CA ALA A 277 -6.04 15.12 -1.48
C ALA A 277 -5.84 15.95 -2.75
N ALA A 278 -6.14 17.24 -2.72
CA ALA A 278 -5.89 18.14 -3.85
C ALA A 278 -4.40 18.25 -4.16
N ALA A 279 -3.57 18.52 -3.14
CA ALA A 279 -2.13 18.70 -3.33
C ALA A 279 -1.43 17.40 -3.75
N LEU A 280 -1.85 16.25 -3.18
CA LEU A 280 -1.29 14.95 -3.54
C LEU A 280 -1.68 14.54 -4.97
N ALA A 281 -2.91 14.82 -5.40
CA ALA A 281 -3.34 14.57 -6.78
C ALA A 281 -2.47 15.35 -7.78
N GLU A 282 -2.24 16.65 -7.53
CA GLU A 282 -1.37 17.48 -8.38
C GLU A 282 0.10 17.01 -8.37
N ALA A 283 0.61 16.59 -7.20
CA ALA A 283 1.96 16.09 -7.07
C ALA A 283 2.21 14.81 -7.87
N MET A 284 1.19 13.95 -7.94
CA MET A 284 1.25 12.59 -8.49
C MET A 284 0.62 12.47 -9.88
N GLU A 285 0.41 13.60 -10.57
CA GLU A 285 -0.09 13.62 -11.94
C GLU A 285 0.75 12.70 -12.85
N PRO A 286 0.13 11.91 -13.76
CA PRO A 286 0.82 10.82 -14.44
C PRO A 286 2.00 11.26 -15.31
N HIS A 287 1.94 12.48 -15.85
CA HIS A 287 2.96 13.03 -16.74
C HIS A 287 4.04 13.85 -16.03
N VAL A 288 4.00 13.93 -14.69
CA VAL A 288 5.06 14.55 -13.91
C VAL A 288 6.21 13.57 -13.76
N ASP A 289 7.42 14.01 -14.13
CA ASP A 289 8.61 13.17 -14.06
C ASP A 289 8.89 12.68 -12.62
N PRO A 290 9.62 11.56 -12.45
CA PRO A 290 9.81 10.97 -11.14
C PRO A 290 10.45 11.87 -10.10
N GLN A 291 11.40 12.73 -10.50
CA GLN A 291 12.10 13.61 -9.57
C GLN A 291 11.17 14.74 -9.11
N ALA A 292 10.46 15.38 -10.04
CA ALA A 292 9.50 16.43 -9.69
C ALA A 292 8.36 15.88 -8.82
N SER A 293 7.83 14.69 -9.14
CA SER A 293 6.84 14.02 -8.29
C SER A 293 7.34 13.80 -6.87
N ALA A 294 8.57 13.31 -6.70
CA ALA A 294 9.13 13.04 -5.39
C ALA A 294 9.30 14.30 -4.53
N VAL A 295 9.72 15.41 -5.14
CA VAL A 295 9.84 16.71 -4.44
C VAL A 295 8.47 17.20 -3.99
N ARG A 296 7.49 17.21 -4.90
CA ARG A 296 6.12 17.65 -4.56
C ARG A 296 5.49 16.77 -3.48
N ALA A 297 5.67 15.46 -3.54
CA ALA A 297 5.17 14.55 -2.50
C ALA A 297 5.80 14.82 -1.13
N ALA A 298 7.10 15.12 -1.08
CA ALA A 298 7.78 15.49 0.16
C ALA A 298 7.24 16.82 0.71
N ASP A 299 7.01 17.82 -0.15
CA ASP A 299 6.42 19.10 0.26
C ASP A 299 5.02 18.91 0.86
N VAL A 300 4.16 18.11 0.21
CA VAL A 300 2.82 17.77 0.73
C VAL A 300 2.90 17.07 2.10
N SER A 301 3.80 16.08 2.22
CA SER A 301 3.98 15.33 3.47
C SER A 301 4.47 16.23 4.61
N ASN A 302 5.48 17.06 4.34
CA ASN A 302 6.05 17.99 5.32
C ASN A 302 5.05 19.07 5.75
N ALA A 303 4.26 19.59 4.80
CA ALA A 303 3.24 20.61 5.09
C ALA A 303 2.04 20.05 5.86
N SER A 304 1.62 18.82 5.58
CA SER A 304 0.48 18.19 6.25
C SER A 304 0.77 17.77 7.70
N GLY A 305 2.03 17.46 8.02
CA GLY A 305 2.39 16.86 9.30
C GLY A 305 1.88 15.42 9.50
N LEU A 306 1.32 14.80 8.46
CA LEU A 306 0.80 13.42 8.48
C LEU A 306 1.82 12.38 8.01
N GLY A 307 3.06 12.79 7.74
CA GLY A 307 4.13 11.87 7.36
C GLY A 307 4.36 10.76 8.39
N MET A 308 4.59 9.53 7.93
CA MET A 308 4.79 8.37 8.82
C MET A 308 6.02 8.59 9.74
N PRO A 309 5.85 8.48 11.07
CA PRO A 309 6.95 8.59 12.03
C PRO A 309 7.84 7.34 12.05
N ASP A 310 8.89 7.33 12.88
CA ASP A 310 9.77 6.17 13.05
C ASP A 310 9.22 5.15 14.05
N THR A 311 8.16 5.49 14.78
CA THR A 311 7.41 4.56 15.64
C THR A 311 5.92 4.70 15.35
N VAL A 312 5.26 3.59 15.04
CA VAL A 312 3.81 3.54 14.74
C VAL A 312 3.06 2.65 15.72
N LEU A 313 1.74 2.80 15.80
CA LEU A 313 0.87 1.81 16.40
C LEU A 313 0.56 0.73 15.35
N THR A 314 1.02 -0.50 15.57
CA THR A 314 0.68 -1.64 14.71
C THR A 314 -0.50 -2.38 15.34
N LEU A 315 -1.63 -2.44 14.62
CA LEU A 315 -2.81 -3.22 15.00
C LEU A 315 -2.62 -4.68 14.56
N SER A 316 -3.70 -5.46 14.56
CA SER A 316 -3.65 -6.82 14.06
C SER A 316 -4.89 -7.16 13.23
N PRO A 317 -4.73 -7.68 12.01
CA PRO A 317 -5.85 -8.14 11.21
C PRO A 317 -6.56 -9.39 11.78
N TYR A 318 -6.03 -9.99 12.85
CA TYR A 318 -6.55 -11.17 13.55
C TYR A 318 -6.81 -10.94 15.04
N GLY A 319 -6.90 -9.67 15.47
CA GLY A 319 -7.34 -9.33 16.83
C GLY A 319 -6.28 -9.50 17.93
N ARG A 320 -4.98 -9.54 17.59
CA ARG A 320 -3.92 -9.40 18.60
C ARG A 320 -3.92 -7.96 19.16
N PRO A 321 -3.48 -7.76 20.43
CA PRO A 321 -3.41 -6.43 21.03
C PRO A 321 -2.55 -5.47 20.20
N PRO A 322 -2.96 -4.20 20.05
CA PRO A 322 -2.14 -3.17 19.42
C PRO A 322 -0.77 -3.02 20.10
N ARG A 323 0.29 -2.77 19.31
CA ARG A 323 1.65 -2.59 19.83
C ARG A 323 2.36 -1.40 19.18
N ARG A 324 3.13 -0.65 19.97
CA ARG A 324 4.06 0.34 19.41
C ARG A 324 5.22 -0.38 18.72
N THR A 325 5.46 -0.06 17.46
CA THR A 325 6.47 -0.71 16.63
C THR A 325 7.45 0.34 16.13
N ALA A 326 8.71 0.21 16.53
CA ALA A 326 9.80 0.97 15.95
C ALA A 326 10.11 0.44 14.55
N LEU A 327 10.21 1.34 13.59
CA LEU A 327 10.56 1.06 12.21
C LEU A 327 12.08 1.11 12.05
N ARG A 328 12.61 0.31 11.13
CA ARG A 328 14.00 0.44 10.70
C ARG A 328 14.18 1.85 10.12
N THR A 329 15.27 2.50 10.48
CA THR A 329 15.70 3.75 9.87
C THR A 329 16.82 3.45 8.87
N ALA A 330 16.95 4.27 7.83
CA ALA A 330 18.10 4.16 6.95
C ALA A 330 19.36 4.35 7.80
N SER A 331 20.29 3.40 7.77
CA SER A 331 21.59 3.59 8.38
C SER A 331 22.25 4.78 7.69
N THR A 332 22.67 5.79 8.45
CA THR A 332 23.51 6.86 7.90
C THR A 332 24.73 6.18 7.28
N PRO A 333 25.05 6.42 6.00
CA PRO A 333 26.32 5.95 5.45
C PRO A 333 27.44 6.50 6.36
N GLY A 334 28.22 5.59 6.93
CA GLY A 334 29.42 5.93 7.72
C GLY A 334 30.55 6.43 6.83
#